data_AF-A0A1B6HRM4-F1
#
_entry.id   AF-A0A1B6HRM4-F1
#
_cell.length_a   1.000
_cell.length_b   1.000
_cell.length_c   1.000
_cell.angle_alpha   90.00
_cell.angle_beta   90.00
_cell.angle_gamma   90.00
#
_symmetry.space_group_name_H-M   'P 1'
#
loop_
_entity.id
_entity.type
_entity.pdbx_description
1 polymer ?
#
loop_
_entity_poly.entity_id
_entity_poly.type
_entity_poly.pdbx_seq_one_letter_code
_entity_poly.pdbx_strand_id
1 'polypeptide(L)'
;MNQAVRLFGFLLLFSSATWAEEIHTTKLFIMTVGPWVFDWTDSKGGGHSPNQFSYRPSLLNAPDLPSWMYYTYSERHGRGFVYGAAPPHQKDLQIEVIGLNKKNYEARRRVIKMNVVEKAEPALYEVHLKV
;
A
#
# COMPACT_ATOMS: atom_id res chain seq x y z
N MET A 1 -26.52 -51.06 -15.55
CA MET A 1 -26.90 -50.32 -14.33
C MET A 1 -25.61 -49.97 -13.61
N ASN A 2 -25.40 -48.68 -13.35
CA ASN A 2 -24.37 -48.08 -12.47
C ASN A 2 -22.95 -47.92 -13.03
N GLN A 3 -22.23 -46.82 -12.83
CA GLN A 3 -22.55 -45.40 -12.62
C GLN A 3 -21.23 -44.68 -12.97
N ALA A 4 -21.31 -43.60 -13.76
CA ALA A 4 -20.16 -42.78 -14.12
C ALA A 4 -19.73 -41.94 -12.92
N VAL A 5 -18.52 -42.17 -12.40
CA VAL A 5 -17.92 -41.27 -11.40
C VAL A 5 -17.26 -40.12 -12.15
N ARG A 6 -17.98 -38.98 -12.24
CA ARG A 6 -17.41 -37.72 -12.69
C ARG A 6 -16.84 -36.98 -11.49
N LEU A 7 -15.52 -36.96 -11.36
CA LEU A 7 -14.79 -36.17 -10.37
C LEU A 7 -14.85 -34.70 -10.82
N PHE A 8 -15.78 -33.93 -10.27
CA PHE A 8 -15.89 -32.49 -10.56
C PHE A 8 -14.97 -31.73 -9.59
N GLY A 9 -13.74 -31.46 -10.03
CA GLY A 9 -12.77 -30.68 -9.26
C GLY A 9 -13.20 -29.21 -9.18
N PHE A 10 -13.58 -28.76 -7.98
CA PHE A 10 -13.92 -27.36 -7.72
C PHE A 10 -12.61 -26.57 -7.49
N LEU A 11 -12.15 -25.85 -8.52
CA LEU A 11 -10.98 -24.98 -8.43
C LEU A 11 -11.37 -23.72 -7.63
N LEU A 12 -11.02 -23.67 -6.34
CA LEU A 12 -11.13 -22.46 -5.53
C LEU A 12 -10.09 -21.45 -6.01
N LEU A 13 -10.51 -20.53 -6.88
CA LEU A 13 -9.72 -19.35 -7.22
C LEU A 13 -9.61 -18.48 -5.96
N PHE A 14 -8.43 -18.52 -5.31
CA PHE A 14 -8.08 -17.56 -4.28
C PHE A 14 -8.00 -16.17 -4.91
N SER A 15 -9.07 -15.38 -4.79
CA SER A 15 -9.04 -13.96 -5.12
C SER A 15 -8.26 -13.24 -4.02
N SER A 16 -6.97 -13.02 -4.26
CA SER A 16 -6.21 -12.08 -3.44
C SER A 16 -6.83 -10.70 -3.60
N ALA A 17 -7.39 -10.15 -2.51
CA ALA A 17 -7.86 -8.78 -2.47
C ALA A 17 -6.70 -7.84 -2.82
N THR A 18 -6.75 -7.25 -4.01
CA THR A 18 -5.76 -6.25 -4.42
C THR A 18 -6.16 -4.92 -3.83
N TRP A 19 -5.32 -4.37 -2.96
CA TRP A 19 -5.46 -3.00 -2.50
C TRP A 19 -5.27 -2.06 -3.69
N ALA A 20 -6.23 -1.17 -3.90
CA ALA A 20 -6.19 -0.18 -4.97
C ALA A 20 -6.51 1.19 -4.37
N GLU A 21 -5.67 2.17 -4.70
CA GLU A 21 -5.81 3.56 -4.31
C GLU A 21 -5.97 4.40 -5.59
N GLU A 22 -6.96 5.28 -5.62
CA GLU A 22 -7.12 6.25 -6.71
C GLU A 22 -6.41 7.55 -6.34
N ILE A 23 -5.49 8.00 -7.20
CA ILE A 23 -4.77 9.25 -7.03
C ILE A 23 -4.96 10.14 -8.26
N HIS A 24 -5.02 11.45 -8.05
CA HIS A 24 -5.14 12.40 -9.16
C HIS A 24 -3.79 13.06 -9.45
N THR A 25 -3.51 13.29 -10.74
CA THR A 25 -2.35 14.09 -11.15
C THR A 25 -2.44 15.51 -10.60
N THR A 26 -1.30 16.10 -10.24
CA THR A 26 -1.19 17.47 -9.68
C THR A 26 -1.97 17.72 -8.38
N LYS A 27 -2.46 16.67 -7.71
CA LYS A 27 -3.18 16.76 -6.42
C LYS A 27 -2.42 15.98 -5.36
N LEU A 28 -2.28 16.60 -4.18
CA LEU A 28 -1.72 15.92 -3.01
C LEU A 28 -2.60 14.72 -2.64
N PHE A 29 -1.98 13.54 -2.53
CA PHE A 29 -2.58 12.36 -1.91
C PHE A 29 -1.82 12.02 -0.63
N ILE A 30 -2.53 11.39 0.31
CA ILE A 30 -1.97 10.90 1.57
C ILE A 30 -2.60 9.54 1.86
N MET A 31 -1.78 8.50 1.88
CA MET A 31 -2.17 7.14 2.26
C MET A 31 -1.50 6.76 3.58
N THR A 32 -2.27 6.20 4.51
CA THR A 32 -1.74 5.73 5.80
C THR A 32 -1.40 4.25 5.77
N VAL A 33 -0.27 3.90 6.37
CA VAL A 33 0.23 2.53 6.47
C VAL A 33 0.32 2.13 7.94
N GLY A 34 -0.32 1.02 8.30
CA GLY A 34 -0.31 0.49 9.65
C GLY A 34 -0.49 -1.03 9.68
N PRO A 35 -0.63 -1.62 10.89
CA PRO A 35 -0.68 -3.08 11.04
C PRO A 35 -1.88 -3.71 10.31
N TRP A 36 -2.98 -2.96 10.21
CA TRP A 36 -4.20 -3.35 9.50
C TRP A 36 -3.96 -3.64 8.01
N VAL A 37 -2.99 -2.97 7.37
CA VAL A 37 -2.64 -3.23 5.96
C VAL A 37 -2.11 -4.66 5.79
N PHE A 38 -1.53 -5.23 6.84
CA PHE A 38 -0.87 -6.53 6.83
C PHE A 38 -1.71 -7.65 7.46
N ASP A 39 -2.96 -7.40 7.85
CA ASP A 39 -3.78 -8.32 8.65
C ASP A 39 -3.06 -8.79 9.92
N TRP A 40 -2.24 -7.92 10.53
CA TRP A 40 -1.73 -8.18 11.87
C TRP A 40 -2.84 -7.87 12.85
N THR A 41 -3.38 -8.93 13.45
CA THR A 41 -4.36 -8.82 14.51
C THR A 41 -3.66 -8.51 15.83
N ASP A 42 -4.32 -7.71 16.68
CA ASP A 42 -3.99 -7.64 18.10
C ASP A 42 -4.12 -9.05 18.67
N SER A 43 -2.99 -9.70 18.85
CA SER A 43 -2.94 -11.09 19.29
C SER A 43 -3.47 -11.14 20.72
N LYS A 44 -4.75 -11.50 20.87
CA LYS A 44 -5.41 -11.78 22.16
C LYS A 44 -5.31 -10.62 23.18
N GLY A 45 -6.01 -9.52 22.90
CA GLY A 45 -6.43 -8.54 23.92
C GLY A 45 -5.38 -7.56 24.44
N GLY A 46 -4.13 -7.66 23.97
CA GLY A 46 -3.12 -6.61 24.16
C GLY A 46 -2.97 -5.83 22.86
N GLY A 47 -3.39 -4.57 22.86
CA GLY A 47 -3.16 -3.67 21.71
C GLY A 47 -1.69 -3.62 21.32
N HIS A 48 -1.42 -3.32 20.05
CA HIS A 48 -0.07 -3.08 19.55
C HIS A 48 0.70 -2.04 20.38
N SER A 49 1.96 -2.35 20.74
CA SER A 49 2.80 -1.36 21.44
C SER A 49 3.26 -0.26 20.46
N PRO A 50 3.45 0.98 20.93
CA PRO A 50 4.09 2.02 20.13
C PRO A 50 5.41 1.52 19.52
N ASN A 51 5.70 1.91 18.28
CA ASN A 51 6.94 1.58 17.55
C ASN A 51 7.22 0.07 17.32
N GLN A 52 6.26 -0.84 17.60
CA GLN A 52 6.40 -2.28 17.36
C GLN A 52 6.63 -2.62 15.88
N PHE A 53 6.08 -1.83 14.98
CA PHE A 53 6.13 -2.09 13.54
C PHE A 53 7.02 -1.08 12.83
N SER A 54 7.66 -1.54 11.77
CA SER A 54 8.31 -0.67 10.79
C SER A 54 7.79 -1.00 9.40
N TYR A 55 7.62 0.03 8.58
CA TYR A 55 7.15 -0.11 7.21
C TYR A 55 8.19 0.46 6.26
N ARG A 56 8.39 -0.23 5.14
CA ARG A 56 9.23 0.22 4.04
C ARG A 56 8.45 0.14 2.74
N PRO A 57 7.93 1.28 2.25
CA PRO A 57 7.35 1.36 0.92
C PRO A 57 8.42 1.53 -0.15
N SER A 58 8.19 0.96 -1.32
CA SER A 58 8.99 1.17 -2.53
C SER A 58 8.13 1.02 -3.77
N LEU A 59 8.62 1.48 -4.93
CA LEU A 59 8.02 1.09 -6.21
C LEU A 59 8.15 -0.43 -6.38
N LEU A 60 7.13 -1.08 -6.92
CA LEU A 60 7.14 -2.53 -7.10
C LEU A 60 8.38 -2.97 -7.90
N ASN A 61 9.15 -3.90 -7.33
CA ASN A 61 10.41 -4.43 -7.91
C ASN A 61 11.54 -3.39 -8.03
N ALA A 62 11.48 -2.31 -7.26
CA ALA A 62 12.52 -1.30 -7.14
C ALA A 62 12.80 -1.00 -5.65
N PRO A 63 14.01 -0.52 -5.33
CA PRO A 63 14.40 -0.26 -3.94
C PRO A 63 13.74 0.99 -3.35
N ASP A 64 13.39 1.96 -4.21
CA ASP A 64 12.95 3.28 -3.80
C ASP A 64 11.54 3.60 -4.31
N LEU A 65 10.90 4.59 -3.69
CA LEU A 65 9.71 5.21 -4.24
C LEU A 65 10.07 6.09 -5.47
N PRO A 66 9.12 6.34 -6.38
CA PRO A 66 9.26 7.39 -7.39
C PRO A 66 9.56 8.73 -6.73
N SER A 67 10.31 9.59 -7.43
CA SER A 67 10.84 10.85 -6.90
C SER A 67 9.78 11.86 -6.41
N TRP A 68 8.52 11.69 -6.79
CA TRP A 68 7.40 12.53 -6.38
C TRP A 68 6.61 11.97 -5.19
N MET A 69 6.98 10.77 -4.70
CA MET A 69 6.40 10.12 -3.53
C MET A 69 7.38 10.06 -2.37
N TYR A 70 6.86 10.30 -1.18
CA TYR A 70 7.61 10.37 0.06
C TYR A 70 6.96 9.50 1.12
N TYR A 71 7.80 9.04 2.04
CA TYR A 71 7.36 8.27 3.19
C TYR A 71 7.89 8.88 4.48
N THR A 72 7.04 8.95 5.50
CA THR A 72 7.44 9.27 6.85
C THR A 72 6.71 8.39 7.85
N TYR A 73 7.36 8.09 8.99
CA TYR A 73 6.73 7.41 10.11
C TYR A 73 6.42 8.41 11.21
N SER A 74 5.18 8.45 11.68
CA SER A 74 4.81 9.26 12.84
C SER A 74 4.78 8.39 14.09
N GLU A 75 5.72 8.64 15.00
CA GLU A 75 5.71 8.01 16.33
C GLU A 75 4.46 8.40 17.12
N ARG A 76 4.04 9.68 17.02
CA ARG A 76 2.82 10.19 17.66
C ARG A 76 1.57 9.42 17.24
N HIS A 77 1.44 9.07 15.96
CA HIS A 77 0.26 8.38 15.43
C HIS A 77 0.45 6.86 15.26
N GLY A 78 1.63 6.33 15.58
CA GLY A 78 2.00 4.92 15.48
C GLY A 78 1.87 4.34 14.06
N ARG A 79 1.96 5.18 13.01
CA ARG A 79 1.67 4.79 11.62
C ARG A 79 2.55 5.52 10.62
N GLY A 80 2.73 4.88 9.47
CA GLY A 80 3.40 5.46 8.32
C GLY A 80 2.45 6.30 7.45
N PHE A 81 3.01 7.27 6.74
CA PHE A 81 2.33 8.09 5.76
C PHE A 81 3.11 8.02 4.46
N VAL A 82 2.45 7.58 3.39
CA VAL A 82 2.95 7.70 2.01
C VAL A 82 2.19 8.85 1.38
N TYR A 83 2.89 9.83 0.85
CA TYR A 83 2.27 11.05 0.32
C TYR A 83 3.08 11.62 -0.85
N GLY A 84 2.42 12.46 -1.65
CA GLY A 84 3.05 13.08 -2.81
C GLY A 84 2.02 13.69 -3.75
N ALA A 85 2.49 14.16 -4.90
CA ALA A 85 1.63 14.62 -5.98
C ALA A 85 2.13 14.00 -7.29
N ALA A 86 1.30 13.21 -7.95
CA ALA A 86 1.67 12.57 -9.21
C ALA A 86 1.91 13.65 -10.28
N PRO A 87 3.02 13.56 -11.06
CA PRO A 87 3.27 14.51 -12.14
C PRO A 87 2.21 14.36 -13.24
N PRO A 88 2.07 15.35 -14.13
CA PRO A 88 1.24 15.22 -15.33
C PRO A 88 1.63 13.98 -16.15
N HIS A 89 0.66 13.31 -16.76
CA HIS A 89 0.87 12.14 -17.60
C HIS A 89 1.50 10.93 -16.89
N GLN A 90 1.46 10.92 -15.56
CA GLN A 90 1.84 9.76 -14.77
C GLN A 90 0.92 8.58 -15.10
N LYS A 91 1.52 7.43 -15.42
CA LYS A 91 0.79 6.17 -15.62
C LYS A 91 0.49 5.50 -14.29
N ASP A 92 -0.50 4.61 -14.31
CA ASP A 92 -0.74 3.64 -13.25
C ASP A 92 0.55 2.95 -12.84
N LEU A 93 0.71 2.77 -11.54
CA LEU A 93 1.86 2.11 -10.97
C LEU A 93 1.44 1.22 -9.80
N GLN A 94 2.36 0.38 -9.36
CA GLN A 94 2.18 -0.40 -8.16
C GLN A 94 3.31 -0.07 -7.21
N ILE A 95 2.97 0.16 -5.96
CA ILE A 95 3.95 0.21 -4.87
C ILE A 95 3.84 -1.08 -4.07
N GLU A 96 4.94 -1.44 -3.44
CA GLU A 96 4.95 -2.47 -2.41
C GLU A 96 5.28 -1.85 -1.07
N VAL A 97 4.72 -2.42 -0.01
CA VAL A 97 5.05 -2.08 1.36
C VAL A 97 5.46 -3.36 2.06
N ILE A 98 6.66 -3.37 2.60
CA ILE A 98 7.16 -4.41 3.48
C ILE A 98 6.95 -3.94 4.91
N GLY A 99 6.09 -4.63 5.65
CA GLY A 99 5.94 -4.47 7.08
C GLY A 99 6.84 -5.46 7.82
N LEU A 100 7.53 -5.00 8.85
CA LEU A 100 8.21 -5.84 9.84
C LEU A 100 7.59 -5.65 11.22
N ASN A 101 7.15 -6.75 11.83
CA ASN A 101 6.78 -6.81 13.24
C ASN A 101 8.04 -7.06 14.08
N LYS A 102 8.56 -6.04 14.75
CA LYS A 102 9.83 -6.12 15.51
C LYS A 102 9.74 -7.04 16.73
N LYS A 103 8.52 -7.41 17.17
CA LYS A 103 8.32 -8.29 18.32
C LYS A 103 8.67 -9.75 18.00
N ASN A 104 8.33 -10.21 16.79
CA ASN A 104 8.48 -11.62 16.38
C ASN A 104 9.27 -11.78 15.07
N TYR A 105 9.80 -10.70 14.51
CA TYR A 105 10.50 -10.64 13.23
C TYR A 105 9.67 -11.12 12.02
N GLU A 106 8.35 -11.20 12.16
CA GLU A 106 7.47 -11.54 11.05
C GLU A 106 7.46 -10.38 10.04
N ALA A 107 7.84 -10.70 8.80
CA ALA A 107 7.75 -9.78 7.68
C ALA A 107 6.57 -10.15 6.78
N ARG A 108 5.76 -9.15 6.43
CA ARG A 108 4.67 -9.30 5.46
C ARG A 108 4.81 -8.27 4.35
N ARG A 109 4.42 -8.68 3.15
CA ARG A 109 4.46 -7.85 1.93
C ARG A 109 3.04 -7.54 1.48
N ARG A 110 2.80 -6.29 1.10
CA ARG A 110 1.55 -5.85 0.49
C ARG A 110 1.84 -5.06 -0.77
N VAL A 111 1.16 -5.43 -1.86
CA VAL A 111 1.22 -4.71 -3.13
C VAL A 111 -0.05 -3.88 -3.25
N ILE A 112 0.12 -2.59 -3.54
CA ILE A 112 -0.95 -1.60 -3.65
C ILE A 112 -0.89 -1.06 -5.07
N LYS A 113 -2.02 -1.15 -5.77
CA LYS A 113 -2.21 -0.56 -7.09
C LYS A 113 -2.57 0.92 -6.92
N MET A 114 -1.84 1.79 -7.61
CA MET A 114 -2.12 3.22 -7.66
C MET A 114 -2.74 3.51 -9.02
N ASN A 115 -4.05 3.72 -9.04
CA ASN A 115 -4.79 4.09 -10.24
C ASN A 115 -4.68 5.62 -10.41
N VAL A 116 -4.03 6.05 -11.47
CA VAL A 116 -3.72 7.47 -11.70
C VAL A 116 -4.76 8.07 -12.62
N VAL A 117 -5.51 9.03 -12.10
CA VAL A 117 -6.55 9.74 -12.83
C VAL A 117 -6.06 11.12 -13.21
N GLU A 118 -6.09 11.42 -14.51
CA GLU A 118 -5.77 12.75 -14.98
C GLU A 118 -6.80 13.76 -14.48
N LYS A 119 -6.30 14.86 -13.91
CA LYS A 119 -7.16 15.94 -13.45
C LYS A 119 -7.65 16.75 -14.65
N ALA A 120 -8.97 16.85 -14.83
CA ALA A 120 -9.57 17.60 -15.95
C ALA A 120 -9.18 19.09 -15.94
N GLU A 121 -9.05 19.68 -14.75
CA GLU A 121 -8.55 21.05 -14.55
C GLU A 121 -7.20 20.99 -13.80
N PRO A 122 -6.06 20.91 -14.50
CA PRO A 122 -4.76 20.80 -13.84
C PRO A 122 -4.51 22.00 -12.93
N ALA A 123 -3.78 21.79 -11.83
CA ALA A 123 -3.34 22.92 -11.02
C ALA A 123 -2.47 23.85 -11.88
N LEU A 124 -2.86 25.13 -12.00
CA LEU A 124 -2.14 26.11 -12.84
C LEU A 124 -0.76 26.47 -12.28
N TYR A 125 -0.55 26.26 -10.98
CA TYR A 125 0.68 26.61 -10.28
C TYR A 125 1.18 25.41 -9.48
N GLU A 126 2.47 25.14 -9.61
CA GLU A 126 3.19 24.15 -8.81
C GLU A 126 4.07 24.87 -7.79
N VAL A 127 3.92 24.55 -6.50
CA VAL A 127 4.72 25.17 -5.44
C VAL A 127 5.89 24.25 -5.09
N HIS A 128 7.10 24.67 -5.45
CA HIS A 128 8.32 23.99 -5.02
C HIS A 128 8.86 24.67 -3.77
N LEU A 129 8.73 24.02 -2.61
CA LEU A 129 9.40 24.46 -1.39
C LEU A 129 10.88 24.10 -1.48
N LYS A 130 11.73 25.12 -1.67
CA LYS A 130 13.18 24.98 -1.51
C LYS A 130 13.52 25.15 -0.03
N VAL A 131 14.16 24.14 0.56
CA VAL A 131 14.72 24.19 1.92
C VAL A 131 16.19 24.56 1.84
#